data_AF-A0A6D2CEH3-F1
#
_entry.id   AF-A0A6D2CEH3-F1
#
_cell.length_a   1.000
_cell.length_b   1.000
_cell.length_c   1.000
_cell.angle_alpha   90.00
_cell.angle_beta   90.00
_cell.angle_gamma   90.00
#
_symmetry.space_group_name_H-M   'P 1'
#
loop_
_entity.id
_entity.type
_entity.pdbx_description
1 polymer ?
#
loop_
_entity_poly.entity_id
_entity_poly.type
_entity_poly.pdbx_seq_one_letter_code
_entity_poly.pdbx_strand_id
1 'polypeptide(L)'
;MLQKKKWIAVALAGYLGVMTSLKAQDIRNEHFFYRDFLDLGQNKGVFSAGAQNVILHSSKTPGVSVDFQSPIIDQSAHSNNGNSTALGRNFAITATHVKQITDSNTSNGEGQLKWGNSYYGRPKEYSNNGLDVKFLRFNKYIVEGETELFDAKLPETNGGNKLSPEEEKKNLEALKKALEDYQNSDGTYYIFQAGQGRLSLRDGAHQDGEGFDKAGIFGNTGLRGGGELWSDKI
;
A
#
# COMPACT_ATOMS: atom_id res chain seq x y z
N MET A 1 30.97 4.18 -0.88
CA MET A 1 29.96 3.23 -0.37
C MET A 1 28.62 3.92 -0.48
N LEU A 2 27.74 3.50 -1.41
CA LEU A 2 26.38 4.06 -1.48
C LEU A 2 25.52 3.39 -0.40
N GLN A 3 25.01 4.19 0.55
CA GLN A 3 23.95 3.74 1.46
C GLN A 3 22.71 3.38 0.64
N LYS A 4 22.29 2.13 0.70
CA LYS A 4 21.01 1.67 0.15
C LYS A 4 19.89 2.27 1.00
N LYS A 5 19.27 3.36 0.53
CA LYS A 5 18.02 3.85 1.13
C LYS A 5 16.95 2.77 0.98
N LYS A 6 16.34 2.39 2.10
CA LYS A 6 15.30 1.36 2.15
C LYS A 6 13.93 2.05 2.16
N TRP A 7 12.92 1.39 1.62
CA TRP A 7 11.53 1.82 1.73
C TRP A 7 10.84 1.09 2.88
N ILE A 8 9.85 1.75 3.48
CA ILE A 8 8.88 1.08 4.34
C ILE A 8 7.77 0.57 3.44
N ALA A 9 7.73 -0.74 3.20
CA ALA A 9 6.53 -1.39 2.68
C ALA A 9 5.48 -1.38 3.80
N VAL A 10 4.46 -0.54 3.66
CA VAL A 10 3.50 -0.30 4.74
C VAL A 10 2.42 -1.39 4.73
N ALA A 11 2.55 -2.30 5.69
CA ALA A 11 1.43 -3.04 6.28
C ALA A 11 1.08 -2.45 7.67
N LEU A 12 1.09 -1.12 7.81
CA LEU A 12 0.65 -0.42 9.04
C LEU A 12 -0.84 -0.07 8.94
N ALA A 13 -1.70 -0.89 9.54
CA ALA A 13 -3.13 -0.59 9.63
C ALA A 13 -3.55 0.09 10.95
N GLY A 14 -2.60 0.52 11.80
CA GLY A 14 -2.89 1.16 13.10
C GLY A 14 -2.60 2.68 13.18
N TYR A 15 -1.41 3.12 12.74
CA TYR A 15 -0.94 4.50 12.99
C TYR A 15 -1.12 5.45 11.79
N LEU A 16 -1.24 4.93 10.57
CA LEU A 16 -1.45 5.76 9.36
C LEU A 16 -2.84 6.42 9.29
N GLY A 17 -3.80 5.95 10.10
CA GLY A 17 -5.18 6.48 10.12
C GLY A 17 -5.29 7.90 10.66
N VAL A 18 -4.26 8.43 11.35
CA VAL A 18 -4.27 9.79 11.89
C VAL A 18 -3.59 10.79 10.95
N MET A 19 -2.64 10.35 10.12
CA MET A 19 -1.85 11.22 9.22
C MET A 19 -2.32 11.18 7.76
N THR A 20 -3.20 10.25 7.39
CA THR A 20 -3.62 10.09 5.99
C THR A 20 -5.15 10.00 5.87
N SER A 21 -5.76 10.94 5.15
CA SER A 21 -6.97 10.58 4.42
C SER A 21 -6.52 9.55 3.38
N LEU A 22 -6.69 8.26 3.66
CA LEU A 22 -6.32 7.16 2.77
C LEU A 22 -7.03 7.33 1.41
N LYS A 23 -6.35 8.00 0.47
CA LYS A 23 -6.88 8.36 -0.84
C LYS A 23 -6.05 7.75 -1.97
N ALA A 24 -5.63 6.49 -1.84
CA ALA A 24 -5.12 5.71 -2.98
C ALA A 24 -6.11 5.63 -4.17
N GLN A 25 -7.34 6.14 -3.98
CA GLN A 25 -8.48 6.11 -4.88
C GLN A 25 -8.80 7.48 -5.51
N ASP A 26 -8.15 8.56 -5.07
CA ASP A 26 -8.33 9.93 -5.58
C ASP A 26 -7.09 10.32 -6.39
N ILE A 27 -7.06 9.93 -7.66
CA ILE A 27 -5.89 10.14 -8.51
C ILE A 27 -6.00 11.49 -9.18
N ARG A 28 -5.05 12.34 -8.82
CA ARG A 28 -4.74 13.62 -9.44
C ARG A 28 -3.92 13.38 -10.69
N ASN A 29 -4.59 13.37 -11.84
CA ASN A 29 -4.00 13.05 -13.13
C ASN A 29 -3.82 14.30 -14.00
N GLU A 30 -3.77 15.49 -13.41
CA GLU A 30 -3.62 16.77 -14.13
C GLU A 30 -2.34 16.76 -14.97
N HIS A 31 -1.25 16.27 -14.37
CA HIS A 31 0.09 16.28 -14.96
C HIS A 31 0.61 14.92 -15.40
N PHE A 32 -0.02 13.81 -15.03
CA PHE A 32 0.44 12.46 -15.38
C PHE A 32 -0.72 11.65 -15.95
N PHE A 33 -0.43 10.71 -16.84
CA PHE A 33 -1.47 9.82 -17.32
C PHE A 33 -1.85 8.84 -16.22
N TYR A 34 -3.12 8.45 -16.16
CA TYR A 34 -3.57 7.42 -15.22
C TYR A 34 -2.75 6.12 -15.33
N ARG A 35 -2.25 5.80 -16.54
CA ARG A 35 -1.38 4.66 -16.79
C ARG A 35 -0.09 4.70 -15.96
N ASP A 36 0.46 5.88 -15.70
CA ASP A 36 1.69 6.02 -14.91
C ASP A 36 1.47 5.50 -13.47
N PHE A 37 0.29 5.77 -12.90
CA PHE A 37 -0.12 5.26 -11.58
C PHE A 37 -0.38 3.75 -11.60
N LEU A 38 -0.96 3.21 -12.68
CA LEU A 38 -1.11 1.77 -12.85
C LEU A 38 0.25 1.07 -12.94
N ASP A 39 1.17 1.63 -13.73
CA ASP A 39 2.50 1.06 -13.92
C ASP A 39 3.30 1.07 -12.61
N LEU A 40 3.18 2.13 -11.81
CA LEU A 40 3.75 2.19 -10.46
C LEU A 40 3.14 1.11 -9.54
N GLY A 41 1.81 0.98 -9.52
CA GLY A 41 1.11 0.01 -8.66
C GLY A 41 1.31 -1.46 -9.06
N GLN A 42 1.85 -1.73 -10.26
CA GLN A 42 2.01 -3.08 -10.83
C GLN A 42 3.47 -3.42 -11.18
N ASN A 43 4.41 -2.56 -10.80
CA ASN A 43 5.81 -2.64 -11.19
C ASN A 43 6.04 -2.84 -12.69
N LYS A 44 5.40 -2.00 -13.51
CA LYS A 44 5.53 -2.00 -14.98
C LYS A 44 6.25 -0.75 -15.48
N GLY A 45 6.60 -0.76 -16.76
CA GLY A 45 7.32 0.35 -17.39
C GLY A 45 8.65 0.64 -16.66
N VAL A 46 8.87 1.91 -16.32
CA VAL A 46 10.06 2.36 -15.60
C VAL A 46 10.08 1.92 -14.13
N PHE A 47 8.97 1.41 -13.59
CA PHE A 47 8.79 1.06 -12.17
C PHE A 47 9.09 -0.39 -11.84
N SER A 48 10.06 -1.01 -12.51
CA SER A 48 10.48 -2.38 -12.17
C SER A 48 10.97 -2.46 -10.72
N ALA A 49 10.61 -3.53 -10.01
CA ALA A 49 11.01 -3.70 -8.61
C ALA A 49 12.54 -3.61 -8.44
N GLY A 50 12.99 -2.83 -7.47
CA GLY A 50 14.40 -2.55 -7.20
C GLY A 50 15.06 -1.54 -8.14
N ALA A 51 14.36 -1.00 -9.14
CA ALA A 51 14.89 0.05 -10.01
C ALA A 51 15.28 1.29 -9.20
N GLN A 52 16.46 1.84 -9.45
CA GLN A 52 17.01 3.00 -8.74
C GLN A 52 17.06 4.22 -9.67
N ASN A 53 17.05 5.43 -9.08
CA ASN A 53 17.14 6.69 -9.80
C ASN A 53 16.07 6.80 -10.90
N VAL A 54 14.86 6.35 -10.59
CA VAL A 54 13.74 6.39 -11.53
C VAL A 54 13.25 7.83 -11.57
N ILE A 55 13.26 8.43 -12.76
CA ILE A 55 12.66 9.73 -13.01
C ILE A 55 11.50 9.51 -13.98
N LEU A 56 10.28 9.75 -13.52
CA LEU A 56 9.10 9.74 -14.38
C LEU A 56 8.98 11.12 -15.03
N HIS A 57 9.26 11.20 -16.32
CA HIS A 57 8.94 12.38 -17.11
C HIS A 57 7.48 12.31 -17.57
N SER A 58 6.74 13.39 -17.34
CA SER A 58 5.36 13.46 -17.79
C SER A 58 5.28 13.48 -19.31
N SER A 59 4.55 12.50 -19.84
CA SER A 59 4.14 12.50 -21.25
C SER A 59 2.90 13.38 -21.50
N LYS A 60 2.22 13.84 -20.43
CA LYS A 60 1.00 14.66 -20.51
C LYS A 60 1.30 16.17 -20.43
N THR A 61 2.32 16.56 -19.66
CA THR A 61 2.73 17.95 -19.44
C THR A 61 4.24 18.07 -19.63
N PRO A 62 4.72 18.57 -20.79
CA PRO A 62 6.15 18.70 -21.06
C PRO A 62 6.89 19.49 -19.98
N GLY A 63 8.07 19.01 -19.59
CA GLY A 63 8.91 19.66 -18.58
C GLY A 63 8.54 19.33 -17.12
N VAL A 64 7.44 18.61 -16.87
CA VAL A 64 7.10 18.09 -15.54
C VAL A 64 7.70 16.71 -15.33
N SER A 65 8.30 16.46 -14.16
CA SER A 65 8.82 15.14 -13.78
C SER A 65 8.73 14.89 -12.28
N VAL A 66 8.75 13.62 -11.88
CA VAL A 66 8.89 13.16 -10.49
C VAL A 66 10.14 12.29 -10.37
N ASP A 67 10.95 12.55 -9.36
CA ASP A 67 12.18 11.82 -9.04
C ASP A 67 11.94 10.89 -7.83
N PHE A 68 12.12 9.59 -8.05
CA PHE A 68 12.01 8.56 -7.03
C PHE A 68 13.39 8.34 -6.39
N GLN A 69 13.62 8.99 -5.25
CA GLN A 69 14.93 9.03 -4.59
C GLN A 69 15.37 7.72 -3.92
N SER A 70 14.55 6.66 -4.00
CA SER A 70 14.81 5.38 -3.38
C SER A 70 14.33 4.24 -4.32
N PRO A 71 14.83 2.99 -4.17
CA PRO A 71 14.59 1.91 -5.14
C PRO A 71 13.12 1.46 -5.21
N ILE A 72 12.48 1.41 -6.36
CA ILE A 72 11.03 1.08 -6.47
C ILE A 72 10.68 -0.21 -5.71
N ILE A 73 9.64 -0.17 -4.87
CA ILE A 73 9.24 -1.33 -4.05
C ILE A 73 8.64 -2.45 -4.90
N ASP A 74 8.84 -3.69 -4.46
CA ASP A 74 8.13 -4.84 -5.03
C ASP A 74 6.68 -4.87 -4.51
N GLN A 75 5.72 -4.84 -5.43
CA GLN A 75 4.28 -4.85 -5.17
C GLN A 75 3.68 -6.26 -5.23
N SER A 76 4.50 -7.30 -5.47
CA SER A 76 4.08 -8.70 -5.61
C SER A 76 3.34 -9.25 -4.39
N ALA A 77 3.64 -8.75 -3.20
CA ALA A 77 2.99 -9.14 -1.94
C ALA A 77 1.51 -8.74 -1.87
N HIS A 78 1.05 -7.74 -2.61
CA HIS A 78 -0.36 -7.33 -2.58
C HIS A 78 -1.23 -8.34 -3.36
N SER A 79 -2.46 -8.59 -2.90
CA SER A 79 -3.47 -9.41 -3.60
C SER A 79 -3.92 -8.72 -4.89
N ASN A 80 -4.43 -9.43 -5.90
CA ASN A 80 -4.81 -8.87 -7.22
C ASN A 80 -5.70 -7.63 -7.14
N ASN A 81 -6.66 -7.60 -6.23
CA ASN A 81 -7.52 -6.45 -5.94
C ASN A 81 -6.92 -5.44 -4.93
N GLY A 82 -5.71 -5.68 -4.44
CA GLY A 82 -4.92 -4.81 -3.57
C GLY A 82 -5.50 -4.57 -2.18
N ASN A 83 -6.48 -5.38 -1.75
CA ASN A 83 -7.13 -5.21 -0.44
C ASN A 83 -6.44 -6.00 0.69
N SER A 84 -5.44 -6.82 0.36
CA SER A 84 -4.70 -7.65 1.31
C SER A 84 -3.23 -7.72 0.91
N THR A 85 -2.34 -7.88 1.89
CA THR A 85 -0.89 -7.96 1.67
C THR A 85 -0.34 -9.23 2.30
N ALA A 86 0.38 -10.04 1.53
CA ALA A 86 1.01 -11.28 1.99
C ALA A 86 2.24 -10.99 2.85
N LEU A 87 2.32 -11.64 4.01
CA LEU A 87 3.44 -11.54 4.96
C LEU A 87 4.39 -12.75 4.87
N GLY A 88 4.23 -13.55 3.83
CA GLY A 88 4.97 -14.80 3.62
C GLY A 88 4.21 -16.03 4.08
N ARG A 89 4.59 -17.17 3.47
CA ARG A 89 3.91 -18.47 3.66
C ARG A 89 2.39 -18.31 3.46
N ASN A 90 1.57 -18.77 4.41
CA ASN A 90 0.12 -18.68 4.34
C ASN A 90 -0.47 -17.53 5.15
N PHE A 91 0.29 -16.47 5.41
CA PHE A 91 -0.18 -15.31 6.18
C PHE A 91 -0.36 -14.08 5.29
N ALA A 92 -1.42 -13.33 5.56
CA ALA A 92 -1.64 -12.01 4.99
C ALA A 92 -2.27 -11.08 6.04
N ILE A 93 -2.33 -9.80 5.70
CA ILE A 93 -2.93 -8.75 6.53
C ILE A 93 -3.90 -7.91 5.69
N THR A 94 -4.95 -7.42 6.34
CA THR A 94 -5.94 -6.52 5.77
C THR A 94 -6.61 -5.70 6.89
N ALA A 95 -7.51 -4.78 6.53
CA ALA A 95 -8.26 -4.00 7.51
C ALA A 95 -9.48 -4.79 8.03
N THR A 96 -9.85 -4.58 9.30
CA THR A 96 -10.99 -5.29 9.92
C THR A 96 -12.31 -5.00 9.22
N HIS A 97 -12.51 -3.76 8.76
CA HIS A 97 -13.74 -3.33 8.10
C HIS A 97 -13.93 -3.94 6.70
N VAL A 98 -12.91 -4.58 6.12
CA VAL A 98 -13.04 -5.32 4.85
C VAL A 98 -13.80 -6.62 5.10
N LYS A 99 -15.13 -6.56 4.94
CA LYS A 99 -16.03 -7.70 5.22
C LYS A 99 -15.96 -8.81 4.17
N GLN A 100 -15.58 -8.47 2.94
CA GLN A 100 -15.48 -9.41 1.83
C GLN A 100 -14.01 -9.60 1.44
N ILE A 101 -13.45 -10.71 1.89
CA ILE A 101 -12.10 -11.17 1.55
C ILE A 101 -12.20 -12.00 0.26
N THR A 102 -12.56 -11.33 -0.83
CA THR A 102 -12.80 -11.96 -2.15
C THR A 102 -12.22 -11.09 -3.26
N ASP A 103 -11.71 -11.73 -4.31
CA ASP A 103 -11.52 -11.09 -5.61
C ASP A 103 -12.90 -10.81 -6.25
N SER A 104 -13.09 -9.63 -6.82
CA SER A 104 -14.37 -9.22 -7.42
C SER A 104 -14.79 -10.10 -8.61
N ASN A 105 -13.86 -10.87 -9.19
CA ASN A 105 -14.10 -11.73 -10.35
C ASN A 105 -14.40 -13.20 -9.98
N THR A 106 -14.50 -13.55 -8.69
CA THR A 106 -14.87 -14.92 -8.30
C THR A 106 -16.39 -15.03 -8.25
N SER A 107 -16.98 -15.56 -9.32
CA SER A 107 -18.42 -15.82 -9.48
C SER A 107 -18.97 -16.90 -8.54
N ASN A 108 -18.10 -17.65 -7.84
CA ASN A 108 -18.49 -18.83 -7.07
C ASN A 108 -18.71 -18.56 -5.57
N GLY A 109 -18.59 -17.32 -5.09
CA GLY A 109 -18.91 -16.96 -3.70
C GLY A 109 -18.00 -17.57 -2.62
N GLU A 110 -16.90 -18.23 -3.00
CA GLU A 110 -16.07 -19.03 -2.09
C GLU A 110 -15.08 -18.23 -1.21
N GLY A 111 -15.17 -16.90 -1.14
CA GLY A 111 -14.25 -16.17 -0.26
C GLY A 111 -12.80 -16.21 -0.75
N GLN A 112 -12.57 -16.31 -2.06
CA GLN A 112 -11.23 -16.55 -2.60
C GLN A 112 -10.49 -15.25 -2.90
N LEU A 113 -9.27 -15.11 -2.41
CA LEU A 113 -8.33 -14.07 -2.83
C LEU A 113 -7.38 -14.61 -3.89
N LYS A 114 -6.90 -13.71 -4.75
CA LYS A 114 -5.99 -14.06 -5.84
C LYS A 114 -4.66 -13.33 -5.68
N TRP A 115 -3.56 -14.05 -5.87
CA TRP A 115 -2.24 -13.48 -6.10
C TRP A 115 -1.70 -14.04 -7.41
N GLY A 116 -1.25 -13.17 -8.32
CA GLY A 116 -0.83 -13.58 -9.66
C GLY A 116 -1.93 -14.40 -10.34
N ASN A 117 -1.65 -15.69 -10.59
CA ASN A 117 -2.58 -16.63 -11.21
C ASN A 117 -3.23 -17.62 -10.22
N SER A 118 -2.89 -17.57 -8.94
CA SER A 118 -3.34 -18.55 -7.93
C SER A 118 -4.51 -18.02 -7.10
N TYR A 119 -5.49 -18.89 -6.86
CA TYR A 119 -6.59 -18.64 -5.95
C TYR A 119 -6.33 -19.30 -4.58
N TYR A 120 -6.57 -18.52 -3.54
CA TYR A 120 -6.43 -18.89 -2.14
C TYR A 120 -7.80 -18.89 -1.51
N GLY A 121 -8.22 -20.05 -0.97
CA GLY A 121 -9.52 -20.23 -0.35
C GLY A 121 -9.73 -19.32 0.85
N ARG A 122 -10.96 -19.29 1.38
CA ARG A 122 -11.31 -18.47 2.53
C ARG A 122 -10.33 -18.65 3.70
N PRO A 123 -9.65 -17.58 4.16
CA PRO A 123 -8.71 -17.68 5.26
C PRO A 123 -9.43 -17.77 6.62
N LYS A 124 -8.70 -18.24 7.63
CA LYS A 124 -9.05 -17.97 9.03
C LYS A 124 -8.67 -16.53 9.36
N GLU A 125 -9.55 -15.80 10.03
CA GLU A 125 -9.37 -14.38 10.35
C GLU A 125 -9.05 -14.21 11.85
N TYR A 126 -8.06 -13.39 12.16
CA TYR A 126 -7.63 -13.06 13.51
C TYR A 126 -7.63 -11.53 13.65
N SER A 127 -8.69 -10.98 14.24
CA SER A 127 -8.82 -9.55 14.50
C SER A 127 -8.07 -9.14 15.76
N ASN A 128 -7.43 -7.97 15.74
CA ASN A 128 -6.94 -7.33 16.96
C ASN A 128 -8.04 -6.43 17.55
N ASN A 129 -8.37 -6.62 18.83
CA ASN A 129 -9.44 -5.87 19.49
C ASN A 129 -9.05 -4.39 19.64
N GLY A 130 -9.61 -3.53 18.78
CA GLY A 130 -9.52 -2.07 18.87
C GLY A 130 -8.70 -1.38 17.78
N LEU A 131 -8.01 -2.13 16.92
CA LEU A 131 -7.35 -1.57 15.72
C LEU A 131 -8.04 -2.07 14.46
N ASP A 132 -8.02 -1.27 13.40
CA ASP A 132 -8.57 -1.66 12.10
C ASP A 132 -7.62 -2.57 11.32
N VAL A 133 -7.13 -3.62 11.98
CA VAL A 133 -6.16 -4.60 11.45
C VAL A 133 -6.64 -6.01 11.76
N LYS A 134 -6.66 -6.88 10.74
CA LYS A 134 -6.81 -8.33 10.94
C LYS A 134 -5.79 -9.11 10.14
N PHE A 135 -5.35 -10.21 10.72
CA PHE A 135 -4.50 -11.19 10.07
C PHE A 135 -5.33 -12.30 9.45
N LEU A 136 -4.89 -12.77 8.29
CA LEU A 136 -5.49 -13.82 7.51
C LEU A 136 -4.53 -15.01 7.48
N ARG A 137 -5.04 -16.22 7.74
CA ARG A 137 -4.29 -17.46 7.58
C ARG A 137 -4.96 -18.37 6.56
N PHE A 138 -4.29 -18.59 5.44
CA PHE A 138 -4.73 -19.46 4.36
C PHE A 138 -4.38 -20.93 4.62
N ASN A 139 -5.03 -21.81 3.87
CA ASN A 139 -4.72 -23.25 3.86
C ASN A 139 -3.56 -23.62 2.91
N LYS A 140 -3.11 -22.68 2.08
CA LYS A 140 -1.98 -22.82 1.13
C LYS A 140 -0.98 -21.71 1.34
N TYR A 141 0.30 -21.99 1.03
CA TYR A 141 1.32 -20.95 0.98
C TYR A 141 1.12 -20.06 -0.24
N ILE A 142 1.12 -18.75 -0.01
CA ILE A 142 1.21 -17.71 -1.02
C ILE A 142 2.63 -17.72 -1.55
N VAL A 143 2.79 -17.86 -2.87
CA VAL A 143 4.11 -18.08 -3.50
C VAL A 143 4.52 -16.94 -4.42
N GLU A 144 3.61 -16.01 -4.71
CA GLU A 144 3.82 -14.95 -5.69
C GLU A 144 4.59 -13.74 -5.13
N GLY A 145 4.55 -13.54 -3.82
CA GLY A 145 5.22 -12.42 -3.16
C GLY A 145 5.00 -12.39 -1.67
N GLU A 146 5.91 -11.73 -0.96
CA GLU A 146 5.85 -11.51 0.48
C GLU A 146 6.51 -10.18 0.85
N THR A 147 6.07 -9.59 1.96
CA THR A 147 6.72 -8.43 2.57
C THR A 147 6.80 -8.61 4.08
N GLU A 148 7.73 -7.88 4.69
CA GLU A 148 7.85 -7.81 6.14
C GLU A 148 7.02 -6.64 6.70
N LEU A 149 6.59 -6.78 7.95
CA LEU A 149 6.03 -5.67 8.72
C LEU A 149 7.16 -4.75 9.15
N PHE A 150 6.93 -3.44 9.08
CA PHE A 150 7.79 -2.49 9.75
C PHE A 150 7.69 -2.67 11.27
N ASP A 151 8.79 -3.03 11.90
CA ASP A 151 8.89 -3.23 13.34
C ASP A 151 9.75 -2.13 13.97
N ALA A 152 9.10 -1.16 14.61
CA ALA A 152 9.76 -0.14 15.42
C ALA A 152 10.28 -0.68 16.78
N LYS A 153 10.13 -1.98 17.05
CA LYS A 153 10.53 -2.65 18.29
C LYS A 153 9.93 -2.00 19.53
N LEU A 154 8.69 -1.51 19.39
CA LEU A 154 7.94 -0.94 20.48
C LEU A 154 7.55 -2.06 21.46
N PRO A 155 7.56 -1.80 22.78
CA PRO A 155 7.11 -2.78 23.76
C PRO A 155 5.64 -3.14 23.51
N GLU A 156 5.29 -4.41 23.70
CA GLU A 156 3.91 -4.86 23.64
C GLU A 156 3.07 -4.10 24.67
N THR A 157 1.96 -3.53 24.21
CA THR A 157 0.98 -2.92 25.09
C THR A 157 -0.20 -3.87 25.23
N ASN A 158 -0.49 -4.30 26.46
CA ASN A 158 -1.75 -4.96 26.75
C ASN A 158 -2.82 -3.87 26.67
N GLY A 159 -3.67 -3.90 25.63
CA GLY A 159 -4.63 -2.84 25.26
C GLY A 159 -5.66 -2.41 26.32
N GLY A 160 -5.50 -2.82 27.58
CA GLY A 160 -6.27 -2.35 28.73
C GLY A 160 -5.59 -1.25 29.56
N ASN A 161 -4.27 -1.04 29.45
CA ASN A 161 -3.57 -0.02 30.23
C ASN A 161 -3.18 1.19 29.38
N LYS A 162 -3.59 2.37 29.81
CA LYS A 162 -3.11 3.63 29.22
C LYS A 162 -1.62 3.78 29.54
N LEU A 163 -0.82 4.07 28.52
CA LEU A 163 0.59 4.40 28.70
C LEU A 163 0.72 5.68 29.55
N SER A 164 1.75 5.72 30.40
CA SER A 164 2.16 6.97 31.05
C SER A 164 2.75 7.94 30.02
N PRO A 165 2.70 9.26 30.26
CA PRO A 165 3.34 10.25 29.38
C PRO A 165 4.82 9.96 29.09
N GLU A 166 5.54 9.41 30.06
CA GLU A 166 6.94 9.02 29.94
C GLU A 166 7.13 7.83 28.98
N GLU A 167 6.26 6.82 29.06
CA GLU A 167 6.26 5.68 28.14
C GLU A 167 5.84 6.09 26.72
N GLU A 168 4.86 6.98 26.58
CA GLU A 168 4.48 7.55 25.29
C GLU A 168 5.65 8.28 24.64
N LYS A 169 6.35 9.12 25.40
CA LYS A 169 7.55 9.83 24.92
C LYS A 169 8.65 8.86 24.49
N LYS A 170 8.93 7.83 25.28
CA LYS A 170 9.93 6.81 24.96
C LYS A 170 9.56 6.03 23.69
N ASN A 171 8.29 5.66 23.53
CA ASN A 171 7.80 4.98 22.34
C ASN A 171 7.91 5.87 21.10
N LEU A 172 7.60 7.17 21.23
CA LEU A 172 7.76 8.14 20.15
C LEU A 172 9.23 8.28 19.73
N GLU A 173 10.16 8.38 20.68
CA GLU A 173 11.60 8.44 20.40
C GLU A 173 12.10 7.16 19.72
N ALA A 174 11.64 5.98 20.17
CA ALA A 174 11.96 4.70 19.54
C ALA A 174 11.44 4.61 18.10
N LEU A 175 10.21 5.07 17.85
CA LEU A 175 9.63 5.14 16.51
C LEU A 175 10.44 6.09 15.61
N LYS A 176 10.76 7.30 16.09
CA LYS A 176 11.57 8.27 15.33
C LYS A 176 12.91 7.66 14.93
N LYS A 177 13.59 7.02 15.87
CA LYS A 177 14.86 6.32 15.63
C LYS A 177 14.72 5.19 14.60
N ALA A 178 13.64 4.41 14.66
CA ALA A 178 13.40 3.34 13.69
C ALA A 178 13.12 3.87 12.27
N LEU A 179 12.65 5.13 12.15
CA LEU A 179 12.38 5.78 10.88
C LEU A 179 13.61 6.49 10.29
N GLU A 180 14.64 6.82 11.07
CA GLU A 180 15.83 7.57 10.60
C GLU A 180 16.46 7.00 9.32
N ASP A 181 16.56 5.66 9.21
CA ASP A 181 17.13 4.97 8.05
C ASP A 181 16.27 5.09 6.76
N TYR A 182 15.02 5.54 6.90
CA TYR A 182 14.02 5.68 5.85
C TYR A 182 13.76 7.14 5.47
N GLN A 183 14.42 8.08 6.16
CA GLN A 183 14.24 9.51 5.91
C GLN A 183 14.98 9.94 4.64
N ASN A 184 14.32 10.77 3.83
CA ASN A 184 14.92 11.42 2.70
C ASN A 184 15.85 12.57 3.15
N SER A 185 16.66 13.08 2.22
CA SER A 185 17.63 14.15 2.51
C SER A 185 16.99 15.48 2.94
N ASP A 186 15.72 15.69 2.63
CA ASP A 186 14.92 16.86 3.02
C ASP A 186 14.14 16.67 4.33
N GLY A 187 14.30 15.50 4.98
CA GLY A 187 13.60 15.14 6.20
C GLY A 187 12.23 14.51 6.00
N THR A 188 11.79 14.27 4.76
CA THR A 188 10.51 13.63 4.45
C THR A 188 10.61 12.10 4.48
N TYR A 189 9.44 11.45 4.54
CA TYR A 189 9.32 10.01 4.34
C TYR A 189 8.43 9.77 3.14
N TYR A 190 8.85 8.86 2.27
CA TYR A 190 8.00 8.37 1.20
C TYR A 190 7.39 7.04 1.59
N ILE A 191 6.07 6.98 1.47
CA ILE A 191 5.29 5.78 1.71
C ILE A 191 4.59 5.43 0.41
N PHE A 192 4.73 4.17 0.01
CA PHE A 192 4.01 3.64 -1.14
C PHE A 192 2.85 2.77 -0.70
N GLN A 193 1.77 2.90 -1.46
CA GLN A 193 0.61 2.02 -1.36
C GLN A 193 0.09 1.72 -2.76
N ALA A 194 -0.31 0.47 -3.00
CA ALA A 194 -1.02 0.05 -4.21
C ALA A 194 -2.34 -0.61 -3.83
N GLY A 195 -3.40 -0.30 -4.58
CA GLY A 195 -4.74 -0.79 -4.27
C GLY A 195 -5.70 -0.66 -5.45
N GLN A 196 -6.83 -1.38 -5.36
CA GLN A 196 -7.94 -1.25 -6.31
C GLN A 196 -9.24 -1.00 -5.51
N GLY A 197 -9.50 0.27 -5.21
CA GLY A 197 -10.79 0.73 -4.70
C GLY A 197 -11.66 1.32 -5.80
N ARG A 198 -12.79 1.93 -5.43
CA ARG A 198 -13.61 2.69 -6.38
C ARG A 198 -12.80 3.88 -6.88
N LEU A 199 -12.40 3.89 -8.14
CA LEU A 199 -11.57 4.97 -8.68
C LEU A 199 -12.39 6.25 -8.87
N SER A 200 -11.78 7.38 -8.50
CA SER A 200 -12.11 8.71 -9.01
C SER A 200 -10.88 9.34 -9.68
N LEU A 201 -11.07 9.90 -10.88
CA LEU A 201 -10.06 10.67 -11.61
C LEU A 201 -10.42 12.15 -11.52
N ARG A 202 -9.42 13.01 -11.25
CA ARG A 202 -9.59 14.46 -11.20
C ARG A 202 -8.53 15.13 -12.06
N ASP A 203 -8.97 15.89 -13.06
CA ASP A 203 -8.09 16.55 -14.02
C ASP A 203 -8.13 18.09 -13.95
N GLY A 204 -8.31 18.67 -12.75
CA GLY A 204 -8.26 20.13 -12.55
C GLY A 204 -9.40 20.94 -13.18
N ALA A 205 -10.09 20.42 -14.21
CA ALA A 205 -11.22 21.04 -14.89
C ALA A 205 -12.51 20.21 -14.75
N HIS A 206 -12.40 18.88 -14.62
CA HIS A 206 -13.53 17.96 -14.48
C HIS A 206 -13.36 17.05 -13.25
N GLN A 207 -14.41 17.00 -12.41
CA GLN A 207 -14.58 15.96 -11.41
C GLN A 207 -15.35 14.83 -12.07
N ASP A 208 -14.65 13.90 -12.71
CA ASP A 208 -15.30 12.69 -13.18
C ASP A 208 -15.62 11.82 -11.95
N GLY A 209 -16.80 12.05 -11.38
CA GLY A 209 -17.40 11.27 -10.30
C GLY A 209 -17.94 9.91 -10.76
N GLU A 210 -17.67 9.53 -12.01
CA GLU A 210 -18.20 8.36 -12.67
C GLU A 210 -17.11 7.28 -12.65
N GLY A 211 -17.27 6.24 -11.81
CA GLY A 211 -16.30 5.14 -11.68
C GLY A 211 -16.08 4.37 -13.00
N PHE A 212 -15.01 3.57 -13.08
CA PHE A 212 -14.59 2.79 -14.26
C PHE A 212 -15.68 2.00 -14.96
N ASP A 213 -16.69 1.56 -14.22
CA ASP A 213 -17.88 0.90 -14.73
C ASP A 213 -18.47 1.66 -15.93
N LYS A 214 -18.41 2.99 -15.93
CA LYS A 214 -18.93 3.82 -17.04
C LYS A 214 -17.90 4.19 -18.10
N ALA A 215 -16.61 4.05 -17.80
CA ALA A 215 -15.51 4.27 -18.75
C ALA A 215 -15.26 3.06 -19.67
N GLY A 216 -16.06 1.99 -19.56
CA GLY A 216 -15.92 0.78 -20.39
C GLY A 216 -14.68 -0.07 -20.07
N ILE A 217 -13.94 0.26 -19.01
CA ILE A 217 -12.80 -0.51 -18.51
C ILE A 217 -13.34 -1.45 -17.43
N PHE A 218 -14.21 -2.38 -17.85
CA PHE A 218 -14.70 -3.47 -17.01
C PHE A 218 -13.78 -4.69 -17.17
N GLY A 219 -13.39 -5.31 -16.06
CA GLY A 219 -13.15 -6.77 -16.03
C GLY A 219 -11.75 -7.31 -16.28
N ASN A 220 -10.70 -6.50 -16.43
CA ASN A 220 -9.35 -7.05 -16.49
C ASN A 220 -8.75 -7.21 -15.09
N THR A 221 -8.55 -8.47 -14.70
CA THR A 221 -7.99 -8.93 -13.43
C THR A 221 -6.66 -8.23 -13.10
N GLY A 222 -6.51 -7.68 -11.89
CA GLY A 222 -5.23 -7.24 -11.35
C GLY A 222 -4.82 -5.79 -11.61
N LEU A 223 -5.74 -4.92 -12.04
CA LEU A 223 -5.43 -3.49 -12.23
C LEU A 223 -5.40 -2.76 -10.88
N ARG A 224 -4.20 -2.60 -10.32
CA ARG A 224 -3.94 -1.79 -9.12
C ARG A 224 -3.36 -0.45 -9.54
N GLY A 225 -3.86 0.64 -8.96
CA GLY A 225 -3.21 1.95 -9.02
C GLY A 225 -2.26 2.09 -7.84
N GLY A 226 -1.12 2.74 -8.06
CA GLY A 226 -0.17 3.13 -7.03
C GLY A 226 -0.20 4.65 -6.81
N GLY A 227 0.04 5.08 -5.58
CA GLY A 227 0.24 6.49 -5.24
C GLY A 227 1.39 6.65 -4.26
N GLU A 228 2.06 7.79 -4.33
CA GLU A 228 2.97 8.25 -3.28
C GLU A 228 2.20 9.05 -2.23
N LEU A 229 2.36 8.67 -0.98
CA LEU A 229 1.89 9.45 0.16
C LEU A 229 3.05 10.26 0.71
N TRP A 230 2.87 11.58 0.70
CA TRP A 230 3.75 12.52 1.38
C TRP A 230 3.38 12.53 2.86
N SER A 231 4.27 12.06 3.72
CA SER A 231 4.15 12.28 5.15
C SER A 231 4.76 13.64 5.49
N ASP A 232 4.00 14.49 6.18
CA ASP A 232 4.58 15.65 6.87
C ASP A 232 5.62 15.21 7.91
N LYS A 233 6.52 16.14 8.27
CA LYS A 233 7.62 15.92 9.21
C LYS A 233 7.09 15.36 10.55
N ILE A 234 7.64 14.21 10.99
CA ILE A 234 7.30 13.52 12.25
C ILE A 234 8.14 14.04 13.44
#